data_AF-A0A212JQM7-F1
#
_entry.id   AF-A0A212JQM7-F1
#
_cell.length_a   1.000
_cell.length_b   1.000
_cell.length_c   1.000
_cell.angle_alpha   90.00
_cell.angle_beta   90.00
_cell.angle_gamma   90.00
#
_symmetry.space_group_name_H-M   'P 1'
#
loop_
_entity.id
_entity.type
_entity.pdbx_description
1 polymer ?
#
loop_
_entity_poly.entity_id
_entity_poly.type
_entity_poly.pdbx_seq_one_letter_code
_entity_poly.pdbx_strand_id
1 'polypeptide(L)'
;MEDVLPGTIVPADLLRPDAADAVLSPLFLGGDLMLSQVSRITALEPHVIQNWVKRGYLSPPQHKKYSRRQLCRILIINMLKEALHLDQICRLISTFNGSLSSEEDDLIDDSYLYTCLCRLIGRMEHEPLPDEEELEEWCMDALSDYGEPRPGARATVSRAMRVILTAFLAAKLKREAEALLIGLENAAV
;
A
#
# COMPACT_ATOMS: atom_id res chain seq x y z
N MET A 1 -10.80 16.96 6.34
CA MET A 1 -10.10 16.52 5.12
C MET A 1 -10.70 15.17 4.79
N GLU A 2 -11.19 14.96 3.57
CA GLU A 2 -11.69 13.62 3.20
C GLU A 2 -10.49 12.68 3.11
N ASP A 3 -10.57 11.53 3.78
CA ASP A 3 -9.52 10.53 3.70
C ASP A 3 -9.45 9.99 2.27
N VAL A 4 -8.23 9.68 1.82
CA VAL A 4 -7.99 9.04 0.53
C VAL A 4 -7.49 7.63 0.75
N LEU A 5 -7.84 6.73 -0.16
CA LEU A 5 -7.34 5.36 -0.09
C LEU A 5 -5.79 5.38 -0.21
N PRO A 6 -5.03 4.75 0.70
CA PRO A 6 -3.58 4.91 0.78
C PRO A 6 -2.84 4.60 -0.54
N GLY A 7 -1.99 5.52 -1.01
CA GLY A 7 -1.31 5.38 -2.29
C GLY A 7 -2.17 5.70 -3.52
N THR A 8 -3.33 6.33 -3.34
CA THR A 8 -4.22 6.81 -4.40
C THR A 8 -4.57 8.29 -4.22
N ILE A 9 -5.34 8.83 -5.17
CA ILE A 9 -6.06 10.11 -5.03
C ILE A 9 -7.57 9.92 -4.90
N VAL A 10 -8.03 8.70 -4.61
CA VAL A 10 -9.45 8.36 -4.58
C VAL A 10 -9.99 8.55 -3.15
N PRO A 11 -11.02 9.37 -2.94
CA PRO A 11 -11.64 9.52 -1.62
C PRO A 11 -12.19 8.19 -1.11
N ALA A 12 -11.99 7.92 0.18
CA ALA A 12 -12.46 6.72 0.83
C ALA A 12 -12.73 6.98 2.31
N ASP A 13 -13.74 6.33 2.87
CA ASP A 13 -13.97 6.31 4.31
C ASP A 13 -13.19 5.14 4.92
N LEU A 14 -12.03 5.42 5.52
CA LEU A 14 -11.13 4.40 6.06
C LEU A 14 -11.63 3.79 7.38
N LEU A 15 -12.67 4.35 8.01
CA LEU A 15 -13.35 3.71 9.15
C LEU A 15 -14.11 2.46 8.74
N ARG A 16 -14.46 2.34 7.46
CA ARG A 16 -15.16 1.16 6.96
C ARG A 16 -14.21 -0.03 6.88
N PRO A 17 -14.57 -1.19 7.49
CA PRO A 17 -13.76 -2.41 7.37
C PRO A 17 -13.57 -2.88 5.91
N ASP A 18 -14.50 -2.52 5.02
CA ASP A 18 -14.49 -2.86 3.60
C ASP A 18 -14.01 -1.70 2.70
N ALA A 19 -13.39 -0.64 3.23
CA ALA A 19 -13.03 0.56 2.47
C ALA A 19 -12.27 0.27 1.16
N ALA A 20 -11.24 -0.58 1.23
CA ALA A 20 -10.47 -0.99 0.05
C ALA A 20 -11.32 -1.75 -0.96
N ASP A 21 -12.15 -2.70 -0.51
CA ASP A 21 -13.03 -3.48 -1.39
C ASP A 21 -14.11 -2.61 -2.03
N ALA A 22 -14.70 -1.69 -1.27
CA ALA A 22 -15.73 -0.77 -1.73
C ALA A 22 -15.23 0.14 -2.87
N VAL A 23 -13.97 0.57 -2.79
CA VAL A 23 -13.35 1.41 -3.82
C VAL A 23 -12.81 0.57 -4.98
N LEU A 24 -12.10 -0.52 -4.70
CA LEU A 24 -11.37 -1.26 -5.73
C LEU A 24 -12.26 -2.22 -6.51
N SER A 25 -13.18 -2.95 -5.88
CA SER A 25 -13.97 -4.00 -6.55
C SER A 25 -14.74 -3.49 -7.78
N PRO A 26 -15.43 -2.33 -7.73
CA PRO A 26 -16.12 -1.79 -8.90
C PRO A 26 -15.21 -1.54 -10.11
N LEU A 27 -13.92 -1.23 -9.89
CA LEU A 27 -12.96 -0.95 -10.96
C LEU A 27 -12.65 -2.20 -11.80
N PHE A 28 -12.81 -3.39 -11.23
CA PHE A 28 -12.48 -4.67 -11.86
C PHE A 28 -13.71 -5.42 -12.40
N LEU A 29 -14.93 -4.86 -12.32
CA LEU A 29 -16.14 -5.48 -12.88
C LEU A 29 -16.04 -5.67 -14.41
N GLY A 30 -15.33 -4.77 -15.09
CA GLY A 30 -15.02 -4.86 -16.53
C GLY A 30 -13.76 -5.69 -16.86
N GLY A 31 -13.20 -6.37 -15.87
CA GLY A 31 -11.88 -7.04 -15.92
C GLY A 31 -10.72 -6.12 -15.55
N ASP A 32 -9.51 -6.57 -15.86
CA ASP A 32 -8.26 -5.90 -15.49
C ASP A 32 -8.07 -4.50 -16.13
N LEU A 33 -7.25 -3.69 -15.49
CA LEU A 33 -7.11 -2.26 -15.78
C LEU A 33 -6.04 -1.96 -16.81
N MET A 34 -6.32 -1.06 -17.75
CA MET A 34 -5.28 -0.49 -18.61
C MET A 34 -4.37 0.46 -17.83
N LEU A 35 -3.15 0.68 -18.32
CA LEU A 35 -2.17 1.60 -17.72
C LEU A 35 -2.73 3.02 -17.47
N SER A 36 -3.57 3.53 -18.38
CA SER A 36 -4.21 4.84 -18.22
C SER A 36 -5.15 4.91 -17.02
N GLN A 37 -5.86 3.82 -16.71
CA GLN A 37 -6.74 3.73 -15.53
C GLN A 37 -5.90 3.66 -14.25
N VAL A 38 -4.86 2.82 -14.23
CA VAL A 38 -3.92 2.72 -13.10
C VAL A 38 -3.26 4.07 -12.81
N SER A 39 -2.75 4.75 -13.84
CA SER A 39 -2.16 6.09 -13.74
C SER A 39 -3.14 7.11 -13.13
N ARG A 40 -4.40 7.10 -13.57
CA ARG A 40 -5.44 8.00 -13.03
C ARG A 40 -5.76 7.73 -11.55
N ILE A 41 -5.80 6.48 -11.12
CA ILE A 41 -6.07 6.11 -9.72
C ILE A 41 -4.91 6.50 -8.80
N THR A 42 -3.68 6.30 -9.27
CA THR A 42 -2.46 6.45 -8.47
C THR A 42 -1.84 7.83 -8.54
N ALA A 43 -2.29 8.67 -9.48
CA ALA A 43 -1.65 9.91 -9.89
C ALA A 43 -0.17 9.74 -10.32
N LEU A 44 0.24 8.52 -10.66
CA LEU A 44 1.56 8.25 -11.21
C LEU A 44 1.57 8.45 -12.72
N GLU A 45 2.62 9.04 -13.24
CA GLU A 45 2.82 9.08 -14.68
C GLU A 45 3.02 7.65 -15.25
N PRO A 46 2.46 7.33 -16.43
CA PRO A 46 2.56 5.99 -17.02
C PRO A 46 3.98 5.45 -17.12
N HIS A 47 4.95 6.33 -17.38
CA HIS A 47 6.36 5.96 -17.54
C HIS A 47 6.99 5.47 -16.22
N VAL A 48 6.51 5.94 -15.06
CA VAL A 48 6.99 5.52 -13.74
C VAL A 48 6.63 4.07 -13.49
N ILE A 49 5.36 3.71 -13.73
CA ILE A 49 4.86 2.34 -13.57
C ILE A 49 5.58 1.40 -14.55
N GLN A 50 5.74 1.82 -15.80
CA GLN A 50 6.50 1.04 -16.80
C GLN A 50 7.97 0.85 -16.39
N ASN A 51 8.59 1.85 -15.77
CA ASN A 51 9.96 1.73 -15.27
C ASN A 51 10.06 0.70 -14.13
N TRP A 52 9.07 0.64 -13.24
CA TRP A 52 9.00 -0.41 -12.21
C TRP A 52 8.92 -1.82 -12.81
N VAL A 53 8.10 -2.01 -13.85
CA VAL A 53 8.03 -3.27 -14.59
C VAL A 53 9.38 -3.60 -15.25
N LYS A 54 9.97 -2.65 -15.97
CA LYS A 54 11.27 -2.86 -16.66
C LYS A 54 12.40 -3.21 -15.70
N ARG A 55 12.37 -2.71 -14.47
CA ARG A 55 13.37 -2.98 -13.42
C ARG A 55 13.07 -4.24 -12.60
N GLY A 56 11.96 -4.93 -12.87
CA GLY A 56 11.57 -6.15 -12.16
C GLY A 56 11.01 -5.90 -10.75
N TYR A 57 10.52 -4.69 -10.47
CA TYR A 57 9.91 -4.33 -9.18
C TYR A 57 8.40 -4.62 -9.15
N LEU A 58 7.84 -4.97 -10.30
CA LEU A 58 6.45 -5.31 -10.50
C LEU A 58 6.38 -6.32 -11.65
N SER A 59 5.51 -7.32 -11.52
CA SER A 59 5.23 -8.27 -12.60
C SER A 59 4.70 -7.52 -13.83
N PRO A 60 5.04 -7.95 -15.06
CA PRO A 60 4.54 -7.29 -16.26
C PRO A 60 3.01 -7.47 -16.40
N PRO A 61 2.30 -6.48 -16.95
CA PRO A 61 0.86 -6.59 -17.17
C PRO A 61 0.54 -7.69 -18.19
N GLN A 62 -0.51 -8.46 -17.95
CA GLN A 62 -0.98 -9.49 -18.88
C GLN A 62 -1.90 -8.87 -19.93
N HIS A 63 -1.63 -9.13 -21.21
CA HIS A 63 -2.40 -8.52 -22.32
C HIS A 63 -2.55 -6.99 -22.21
N LYS A 64 -1.52 -6.30 -21.69
CA LYS A 64 -1.49 -4.85 -21.41
C LYS A 64 -2.46 -4.39 -20.32
N LYS A 65 -2.95 -5.30 -19.49
CA LYS A 65 -3.83 -5.01 -18.36
C LYS A 65 -3.18 -5.41 -17.04
N TYR A 66 -3.46 -4.64 -16.01
CA TYR A 66 -2.98 -4.82 -14.65
C TYR A 66 -4.09 -5.46 -13.82
N SER A 67 -3.74 -6.57 -13.16
CA SER A 67 -4.64 -7.27 -12.24
C SER A 67 -4.87 -6.45 -10.97
N ARG A 68 -5.84 -6.89 -10.16
CA ARG A 68 -6.08 -6.31 -8.83
C ARG A 68 -4.86 -6.42 -7.92
N ARG A 69 -4.15 -7.56 -7.96
CA ARG A 69 -2.90 -7.78 -7.20
C ARG A 69 -1.83 -6.79 -7.62
N GLN A 70 -1.63 -6.62 -8.93
CA GLN A 70 -0.65 -5.67 -9.48
C GLN A 70 -0.99 -4.23 -9.08
N LEU A 71 -2.26 -3.83 -9.16
CA LEU A 71 -2.69 -2.52 -8.67
C LEU A 71 -2.32 -2.36 -7.19
N CYS A 72 -2.70 -3.31 -6.33
CA CYS A 72 -2.44 -3.20 -4.90
C CYS A 72 -0.93 -3.12 -4.57
N ARG A 73 -0.08 -3.86 -5.28
CA ARG A 73 1.39 -3.73 -5.17
C ARG A 73 1.86 -2.33 -5.58
N ILE A 74 1.34 -1.76 -6.66
CA ILE A 74 1.60 -0.37 -7.07
C ILE A 74 1.17 0.61 -5.97
N LEU A 75 0.00 0.41 -5.34
CA LEU A 75 -0.51 1.27 -4.27
C LEU A 75 0.41 1.24 -3.04
N ILE A 76 0.85 0.05 -2.63
CA ILE A 76 1.81 -0.12 -1.53
C ILE A 76 3.12 0.61 -1.84
N ILE A 77 3.69 0.44 -3.04
CA ILE A 77 4.91 1.14 -3.45
C ILE A 77 4.68 2.66 -3.45
N ASN A 78 3.56 3.11 -4.02
CA ASN A 78 3.23 4.53 -4.13
C ASN A 78 3.03 5.20 -2.77
N MET A 79 2.44 4.48 -1.82
CA MET A 79 2.24 4.91 -0.44
C MET A 79 3.58 5.10 0.30
N LEU A 80 4.56 4.26 0.04
CA LEU A 80 5.82 4.21 0.79
C LEU A 80 6.94 5.08 0.22
N LYS A 81 6.86 5.46 -1.06
CA LYS A 81 7.94 6.16 -1.78
C LYS A 81 8.34 7.53 -1.21
N GLU A 82 7.50 8.13 -0.37
CA GLU A 82 7.78 9.42 0.29
C GLU A 82 8.70 9.28 1.51
N ALA A 83 8.69 8.09 2.14
CA ALA A 83 9.47 7.77 3.34
C ALA A 83 10.65 6.83 3.06
N LEU A 84 10.55 5.96 2.05
CA LEU A 84 11.56 4.96 1.72
C LEU A 84 12.02 5.08 0.27
N HIS A 85 13.30 4.78 0.02
CA HIS A 85 13.80 4.62 -1.33
C HIS A 85 13.21 3.37 -1.98
N LEU A 86 13.05 3.41 -3.31
CA LEU A 86 12.41 2.33 -4.06
C LEU A 86 13.08 0.96 -3.87
N ASP A 87 14.41 0.93 -3.76
CA ASP A 87 15.15 -0.30 -3.49
C ASP A 87 14.88 -0.88 -2.09
N GLN A 88 14.68 -0.01 -1.09
CA GLN A 88 14.28 -0.44 0.26
C GLN A 88 12.87 -1.03 0.26
N ILE A 89 11.93 -0.39 -0.45
CA ILE A 89 10.56 -0.90 -0.62
C ILE A 89 10.59 -2.27 -1.30
N CYS A 90 11.37 -2.41 -2.38
CA CYS A 90 11.49 -3.68 -3.09
C CYS A 90 12.08 -4.77 -2.20
N ARG A 91 13.14 -4.47 -1.44
CA ARG A 91 13.72 -5.42 -0.48
C ARG A 91 12.71 -5.84 0.57
N LEU A 92 11.92 -4.90 1.10
CA LEU A 92 10.86 -5.18 2.07
C LEU A 92 9.81 -6.15 1.49
N ILE A 93 9.26 -5.86 0.31
CA ILE A 93 8.23 -6.70 -0.29
C ILE A 93 8.81 -8.09 -0.64
N SER A 94 10.03 -8.15 -1.17
CA SER A 94 10.71 -9.41 -1.49
C SER A 94 10.97 -10.30 -0.28
N THR A 95 10.96 -9.77 0.96
CA THR A 95 11.13 -10.62 2.15
C THR A 95 10.00 -11.64 2.32
N PHE A 96 8.79 -11.30 1.88
CA PHE A 96 7.61 -12.16 1.99
C PHE A 96 7.01 -12.56 0.64
N ASN A 97 7.29 -11.84 -0.45
CA ASN A 97 6.77 -12.15 -1.77
C ASN A 97 7.87 -12.50 -2.80
N GLY A 98 9.10 -12.71 -2.33
CA GLY A 98 10.18 -13.21 -3.18
C GLY A 98 10.43 -12.36 -4.43
N SER A 99 10.28 -12.97 -5.61
CA SER A 99 10.51 -12.30 -6.90
C SER A 99 9.36 -11.35 -7.27
N LEU A 100 9.60 -10.03 -7.18
CA LEU A 100 8.56 -9.04 -7.49
C LEU A 100 8.11 -9.01 -8.96
N SER A 101 8.91 -9.59 -9.86
CA SER A 101 8.58 -9.76 -11.27
C SER A 101 7.63 -10.94 -11.56
N SER A 102 7.32 -11.74 -10.54
CA SER A 102 6.37 -12.84 -10.57
C SER A 102 5.40 -12.72 -9.38
N GLU A 103 4.37 -13.56 -9.38
CA GLU A 103 3.43 -13.73 -8.26
C GLU A 103 3.39 -15.21 -7.81
N GLU A 104 4.24 -16.07 -8.39
CA GLU A 104 4.23 -17.52 -8.18
C GLU A 104 4.75 -17.94 -6.79
N ASP A 105 5.67 -17.16 -6.21
CA ASP A 105 6.31 -17.42 -4.92
C ASP A 105 5.81 -16.49 -3.80
N ASP A 106 4.73 -15.74 -4.06
CA ASP A 106 4.13 -14.83 -3.08
C ASP A 106 3.60 -15.61 -1.86
N LEU A 107 4.01 -15.23 -0.65
CA LEU A 107 3.41 -15.78 0.58
C LEU A 107 2.04 -15.16 0.86
N ILE A 108 1.76 -13.96 0.35
CA ILE A 108 0.49 -13.26 0.56
C ILE A 108 0.00 -12.58 -0.72
N ASP A 109 -1.31 -12.63 -0.96
CA ASP A 109 -1.97 -11.85 -2.01
C ASP A 109 -1.87 -10.35 -1.73
N ASP A 110 -1.30 -9.56 -2.66
CA ASP A 110 -1.14 -8.12 -2.45
C ASP A 110 -2.47 -7.39 -2.23
N SER A 111 -3.57 -7.89 -2.80
CA SER A 111 -4.91 -7.32 -2.59
C SER A 111 -5.41 -7.58 -1.18
N TYR A 112 -5.14 -8.77 -0.64
CA TYR A 112 -5.44 -9.10 0.75
C TYR A 112 -4.56 -8.29 1.71
N LEU A 113 -3.24 -8.28 1.49
CA LEU A 113 -2.29 -7.46 2.25
C LEU A 113 -2.72 -5.99 2.28
N TYR A 114 -3.02 -5.41 1.13
CA TYR A 114 -3.45 -4.02 1.02
C TYR A 114 -4.76 -3.74 1.75
N THR A 115 -5.70 -4.70 1.76
CA THR A 115 -6.95 -4.59 2.53
C THR A 115 -6.67 -4.57 4.03
N CYS A 116 -5.80 -5.45 4.52
CA CYS A 116 -5.35 -5.44 5.91
C CYS A 116 -4.69 -4.10 6.28
N LEU A 117 -3.81 -3.58 5.42
CA LEU A 117 -3.15 -2.30 5.62
C LEU A 117 -4.14 -1.13 5.67
N CYS A 118 -5.13 -1.08 4.79
CA CYS A 118 -6.15 -0.03 4.80
C CYS A 118 -6.95 -0.02 6.11
N ARG A 119 -7.32 -1.20 6.64
CA ARG A 119 -8.01 -1.30 7.93
C ARG A 119 -7.15 -0.79 9.08
N LEU A 120 -5.87 -1.19 9.11
CA LEU A 120 -4.93 -0.76 10.15
C LEU A 120 -4.64 0.74 10.07
N ILE A 121 -4.47 1.28 8.86
CA ILE A 121 -4.29 2.73 8.65
C ILE A 121 -5.53 3.48 9.13
N GLY A 122 -6.74 3.05 8.76
CA GLY A 122 -7.97 3.64 9.27
C GLY A 122 -8.02 3.65 10.80
N ARG A 123 -7.64 2.54 11.44
CA ARG A 123 -7.53 2.48 12.90
C ARG A 123 -6.53 3.51 13.46
N MET A 124 -5.33 3.61 12.89
CA MET A 124 -4.27 4.54 13.33
C MET A 124 -4.62 6.03 13.11
N GLU A 125 -5.52 6.33 12.18
CA GLU A 125 -6.01 7.70 11.94
C GLU A 125 -7.06 8.15 12.97
N HIS A 126 -7.76 7.22 13.61
CA HIS A 126 -8.90 7.51 14.48
C HIS A 126 -8.71 7.09 15.95
N GLU A 127 -7.74 6.22 16.22
CA GLU A 127 -7.34 5.80 17.57
C GLU A 127 -5.96 6.38 17.92
N PRO A 128 -5.61 6.49 19.22
CA PRO A 128 -4.24 6.79 19.62
C PRO A 128 -3.24 5.81 18.97
N LEU A 129 -2.06 6.34 18.60
CA LEU A 129 -1.02 5.49 18.01
C LEU A 129 -0.65 4.37 18.99
N PRO A 130 -0.66 3.11 18.53
CA PRO A 130 -0.31 1.98 19.38
C PRO A 130 1.18 2.03 19.74
N ASP A 131 1.53 1.43 20.87
CA ASP A 131 2.93 1.11 21.14
C ASP A 131 3.44 -0.06 20.27
N GLU A 132 4.68 -0.49 20.51
CA GLU A 132 5.30 -1.52 19.69
C GLU A 132 4.61 -2.89 19.81
N GLU A 133 4.16 -3.26 21.01
CA GLU A 133 3.53 -4.55 21.31
C GLU A 133 2.09 -4.56 20.78
N GLU A 134 1.34 -3.47 21.02
CA GLU A 134 -0.01 -3.28 20.48
C GLU A 134 -0.02 -3.32 18.95
N LEU A 135 0.95 -2.67 18.28
CA LEU A 135 1.03 -2.69 16.81
C LEU A 135 1.30 -4.09 16.28
N GLU A 136 2.10 -4.90 16.99
CA GLU A 136 2.34 -6.29 16.64
C GLU A 136 1.08 -7.14 16.75
N GLU A 137 0.32 -7.00 17.84
CA GLU A 137 -0.98 -7.66 18.00
C GLU A 137 -1.95 -7.26 16.89
N TRP A 138 -2.05 -5.97 16.57
CA TRP A 138 -2.93 -5.49 15.50
C TRP A 138 -2.57 -6.10 14.14
N CYS A 139 -1.27 -6.20 13.82
CA CYS A 139 -0.82 -6.81 12.58
C CYS A 139 -1.11 -8.32 12.55
N MET A 140 -0.95 -9.01 13.68
CA MET A 140 -1.30 -10.42 13.80
C MET A 140 -2.81 -10.64 13.62
N ASP A 141 -3.65 -9.84 14.27
CA ASP A 141 -5.10 -9.94 14.22
C ASP A 141 -5.67 -9.62 12.83
N ALA A 142 -5.08 -8.62 12.15
CA ALA A 142 -5.42 -8.30 10.77
C ALA A 142 -5.15 -9.47 9.79
N LEU A 143 -4.28 -10.42 10.18
CA LEU A 143 -3.99 -11.65 9.44
C LEU A 143 -4.76 -12.87 9.99
N SER A 144 -5.85 -12.69 10.74
CA SER A 144 -6.66 -13.79 11.28
C SER A 144 -7.13 -14.79 10.23
N ASP A 145 -7.61 -14.30 9.08
CA ASP A 145 -8.07 -15.11 7.95
C ASP A 145 -6.95 -15.52 6.97
N TYR A 146 -5.69 -15.22 7.29
CA TYR A 146 -4.56 -15.55 6.42
C TYR A 146 -4.27 -17.06 6.44
N GLY A 147 -4.50 -17.71 5.30
CA GLY A 147 -4.13 -19.10 5.07
C GLY A 147 -2.61 -19.26 4.97
N GLU A 148 -1.95 -19.51 6.10
CA GLU A 148 -0.49 -19.59 6.18
C GLU A 148 0.06 -20.70 5.25
N PRO A 149 0.83 -20.36 4.20
CA PRO A 149 1.28 -21.34 3.19
C PRO A 149 2.43 -22.21 3.71
N ARG A 150 3.20 -21.70 4.68
CA ARG A 150 4.29 -22.41 5.35
C ARG A 150 4.54 -21.84 6.75
N PRO A 151 5.04 -22.64 7.70
CA PRO A 151 5.28 -22.19 9.07
C PRO A 151 6.14 -20.91 9.15
N GLY A 152 5.66 -19.92 9.88
CA GLY A 152 6.35 -18.65 10.11
C GLY A 152 6.13 -17.58 9.02
N ALA A 153 5.35 -17.89 7.98
CA ALA A 153 4.99 -16.91 6.97
C ALA A 153 4.10 -15.80 7.58
N ARG A 154 3.15 -16.13 8.45
CA ARG A 154 2.30 -15.12 9.11
C ARG A 154 3.12 -14.14 9.94
N ALA A 155 4.06 -14.64 10.73
CA ALA A 155 4.96 -13.81 11.53
C ALA A 155 5.90 -12.95 10.65
N THR A 156 6.27 -13.45 9.46
CA THR A 156 7.09 -12.68 8.50
C THR A 156 6.27 -11.55 7.87
N VAL A 157 5.06 -11.84 7.41
CA VAL A 157 4.15 -10.83 6.86
C VAL A 157 3.78 -9.79 7.91
N SER A 158 3.44 -10.21 9.13
CA SER A 158 3.12 -9.29 10.24
C SER A 158 4.27 -8.32 10.52
N ARG A 159 5.51 -8.81 10.63
CA ARG A 159 6.69 -7.95 10.80
C ARG A 159 6.90 -6.99 9.62
N ALA A 160 6.64 -7.43 8.40
CA ALA A 160 6.72 -6.55 7.24
C ALA A 160 5.61 -5.47 7.26
N MET A 161 4.39 -5.82 7.66
CA MET A 161 3.28 -4.86 7.85
C MET A 161 3.66 -3.78 8.86
N ARG A 162 4.32 -4.13 9.97
CA ARG A 162 4.84 -3.14 10.94
C ARG A 162 5.77 -2.12 10.28
N VAL A 163 6.71 -2.57 9.44
CA VAL A 163 7.60 -1.67 8.68
C VAL A 163 6.81 -0.78 7.72
N ILE A 164 5.82 -1.34 7.02
CA ILE A 164 4.96 -0.59 6.08
C ILE A 164 4.18 0.51 6.81
N LEU A 165 3.56 0.18 7.95
CA LEU A 165 2.76 1.13 8.74
C LEU A 165 3.62 2.23 9.36
N THR A 166 4.81 1.89 9.88
CA THR A 166 5.77 2.88 10.38
C THR A 166 6.23 3.83 9.28
N ALA A 167 6.53 3.31 8.08
CA ALA A 167 6.92 4.15 6.95
C ALA A 167 5.76 5.02 6.44
N PHE A 168 4.52 4.52 6.48
CA PHE A 168 3.33 5.32 6.19
C PHE A 168 3.18 6.50 7.15
N LEU A 169 3.30 6.25 8.47
CA LEU A 169 3.25 7.31 9.48
C LEU A 169 4.37 8.35 9.28
N ALA A 170 5.59 7.89 8.98
CA ALA A 170 6.71 8.79 8.71
C ALA A 170 6.43 9.70 7.50
N ALA A 171 5.86 9.16 6.41
CA ALA A 171 5.44 9.96 5.25
C ALA A 171 4.34 10.98 5.62
N LYS A 172 3.37 10.57 6.44
CA LYS A 172 2.32 11.48 6.93
C LYS A 172 2.88 12.64 7.74
N LEU A 173 3.68 12.36 8.77
CA LEU A 173 4.30 13.39 9.61
C LEU A 173 5.20 14.34 8.82
N LYS A 174 5.91 13.81 7.82
CA LYS A 174 6.69 14.63 6.88
C LYS A 174 5.81 15.61 6.10
N ARG A 175 4.70 15.13 5.51
CA ARG A 175 3.74 15.99 4.80
C ARG A 175 3.11 17.05 5.70
N GLU A 176 2.79 16.70 6.94
CA GLU A 176 2.29 17.65 7.93
C GLU A 176 3.33 18.74 8.23
N ALA A 177 4.59 18.37 8.45
CA ALA A 177 5.67 19.33 8.67
C ALA A 177 5.88 20.26 7.46
N GLU A 178 5.85 19.72 6.24
CA GLU A 178 5.95 20.50 4.99
C GLU A 178 4.76 21.47 4.85
N ALA A 179 3.54 21.03 5.17
CA ALA A 179 2.35 21.89 5.15
C ALA A 179 2.43 23.02 6.18
N LEU A 180 2.92 22.74 7.39
CA LEU A 180 3.15 23.76 8.41
C LEU A 180 4.19 24.78 7.96
N LEU A 181 5.28 24.34 7.32
CA LEU A 181 6.32 25.24 6.79
C LEU A 181 5.75 26.19 5.71
N ILE A 182 4.99 25.65 4.75
CA ILE A 182 4.31 26.45 3.72
C ILE A 182 3.32 27.45 4.36
N GLY A 183 2.64 27.04 5.43
CA GLY A 183 1.75 27.92 6.20
C GLY A 183 2.48 29.14 6.79
N LEU A 184 3.72 28.97 7.25
CA LEU A 184 4.54 30.08 7.76
C LEU A 184 4.96 31.04 6.65
N GLU A 185 5.30 30.53 5.46
CA GLU A 185 5.68 31.35 4.31
C GLU A 185 4.51 32.20 3.81
N ASN A 186 3.31 31.64 3.77
CA ASN A 186 2.10 32.35 3.31
C ASN A 186 1.58 33.38 4.32
N ALA A 187 1.85 33.19 5.62
CA ALA A 187 1.47 34.16 6.66
C ALA A 187 2.40 35.38 6.74
N ALA A 188 3.56 35.33 6.07
CA ALA A 188 4.55 36.40 6.04
C ALA A 188 4.39 37.37 4.84
N VAL A 189 3.39 37.15 3.99
CA VAL A 189 3.03 37.97 2.80
C VAL A 189 1.71 38.69 3.08
#